data_AF-A0A418M4A0-F1
#
_entry.id   AF-A0A418M4A0-F1
#
_cell.length_a   1.000
_cell.length_b   1.000
_cell.length_c   1.000
_cell.angle_alpha   90.00
_cell.angle_beta   90.00
_cell.angle_gamma   90.00
#
_symmetry.space_group_name_H-M   'P 1'
#
loop_
_entity.id
_entity.type
_entity.pdbx_description
1 polymer ?
#
loop_
_entity_poly.entity_id
_entity_poly.type
_entity_poly.pdbx_seq_one_letter_code
_entity_poly.pdbx_strand_id
1 'polypeptide(L)'
;MLASFSADDLISTDHQALSKAERWQLIDQIDARIDRFQTLEKMSFPGSLTEAEARKTLQALRLKRFTVWNSFYPKFNTLIRIGCHAN
;
A
#
# COMPACT_ATOMS: atom_id res chain seq x y z
N MET A 1 -3.01 -20.01 8.36
CA MET A 1 -3.44 -19.69 6.98
C MET A 1 -3.52 -18.18 6.91
N LEU A 2 -2.50 -17.50 6.36
CA LEU A 2 -2.56 -16.04 6.19
C LEU A 2 -3.59 -15.78 5.08
N ALA A 3 -4.75 -15.25 5.43
CA ALA A 3 -5.73 -14.80 4.44
C ALA A 3 -5.01 -13.90 3.45
N SER A 4 -5.03 -14.24 2.15
CA SER A 4 -4.45 -13.40 1.12
C SER A 4 -5.34 -12.17 0.98
N PHE A 5 -5.08 -11.14 1.76
CA PHE A 5 -5.78 -9.87 1.65
C PHE A 5 -5.64 -9.34 0.21
N SER A 6 -6.75 -8.86 -0.34
CA SER A 6 -6.71 -8.19 -1.64
C SER A 6 -5.96 -6.86 -1.50
N ALA A 7 -5.50 -6.28 -2.61
CA ALA A 7 -4.84 -4.98 -2.55
C ALA A 7 -5.79 -3.89 -2.00
N ASP A 8 -7.08 -3.98 -2.33
CA ASP A 8 -8.10 -3.03 -1.89
C ASP A 8 -8.37 -3.12 -0.38
N ASP A 9 -8.33 -4.33 0.19
CA ASP A 9 -8.45 -4.52 1.65
C ASP A 9 -7.30 -3.83 2.39
N LEU A 10 -6.07 -4.01 1.91
CA LEU A 10 -4.88 -3.37 2.50
C LEU A 10 -4.95 -1.84 2.39
N ILE A 11 -5.40 -1.32 1.25
CA ILE A 11 -5.53 0.13 1.01
C ILE A 11 -6.61 0.73 1.93
N SER A 12 -7.76 0.06 2.07
CA SER A 12 -8.91 0.55 2.84
C SER A 12 -8.77 0.39 4.36
N THR A 13 -7.87 -0.48 4.83
CA THR A 13 -7.67 -0.76 6.27
C THR A 13 -7.45 0.52 7.09
N ASP A 14 -8.27 0.78 8.11
CA ASP A 14 -8.04 1.92 9.01
C ASP A 14 -6.90 1.64 9.99
N HIS A 15 -5.70 2.07 9.60
CA HIS A 15 -4.48 1.92 10.38
C HIS A 15 -4.45 2.72 11.69
N GLN A 16 -5.32 3.70 11.89
CA GLN A 16 -5.36 4.49 13.14
C GLN A 16 -5.97 3.68 14.29
N ALA A 17 -6.88 2.74 13.97
CA ALA A 17 -7.47 1.82 14.94
C ALA A 17 -6.54 0.65 15.32
N LEU A 18 -5.40 0.50 14.63
CA LEU A 18 -4.46 -0.60 14.84
C LEU A 18 -3.42 -0.29 15.91
N SER A 19 -3.04 -1.30 16.68
CA SER A 19 -1.88 -1.24 17.56
C SER A 19 -0.58 -1.03 16.77
N LYS A 20 0.50 -0.68 17.48
CA LYS A 20 1.82 -0.49 16.86
C LYS A 20 2.30 -1.76 16.14
N ALA A 21 2.07 -2.93 16.72
CA ALA A 21 2.48 -4.21 16.14
C ALA A 21 1.66 -4.54 14.88
N GLU A 22 0.34 -4.34 14.92
CA GLU A 22 -0.55 -4.58 13.78
C GLU A 22 -0.25 -3.63 12.61
N ARG A 23 0.12 -2.37 12.89
CA ARG A 23 0.58 -1.44 11.84
C ARG A 23 1.86 -1.91 11.15
N TRP A 24 2.79 -2.53 11.88
CA TRP A 24 3.98 -3.14 11.26
C TRP A 24 3.61 -4.34 10.40
N GLN A 25 2.73 -5.20 10.89
CA GLN A 25 2.21 -6.32 10.10
C GLN A 25 1.48 -5.85 8.83
N LEU A 26 0.76 -4.73 8.90
CA LEU A 26 0.13 -4.11 7.73
C LEU A 26 1.18 -3.63 6.71
N ILE A 27 2.29 -3.03 7.15
CA ILE A 27 3.41 -2.66 6.26
C ILE A 27 3.98 -3.91 5.57
N ASP A 28 4.25 -4.98 6.32
CA ASP A 28 4.80 -6.22 5.76
C ASP A 28 3.87 -6.82 4.69
N GLN A 29 2.55 -6.80 4.93
CA GLN A 29 1.56 -7.27 3.97
C GLN A 29 1.50 -6.39 2.71
N ILE A 30 1.61 -5.07 2.85
CA ILE A 30 1.67 -4.14 1.72
C ILE A 30 2.94 -4.38 0.91
N ASP A 31 4.08 -4.56 1.55
CA ASP A 31 5.37 -4.79 0.88
C ASP A 31 5.35 -6.11 0.10
N ALA A 32 4.86 -7.19 0.71
CA ALA A 32 4.66 -8.47 0.01
C ALA A 32 3.73 -8.35 -1.21
N ARG A 33 2.70 -7.50 -1.13
CA ARG A 33 1.78 -7.28 -2.25
C ARG A 33 2.44 -6.48 -3.37
N ILE A 34 3.22 -5.45 -3.04
CA ILE A 34 4.01 -4.64 -3.97
C ILE A 34 4.99 -5.53 -4.75
N ASP A 35 5.75 -6.39 -4.06
CA ASP A 35 6.73 -7.27 -4.67
C ASP A 35 6.08 -8.23 -5.68
N ARG A 36 4.89 -8.74 -5.35
CA ARG A 36 4.11 -9.57 -6.27
C ARG A 36 3.69 -8.80 -7.52
N PHE A 37 3.27 -7.54 -7.40
CA PHE A 37 2.92 -6.71 -8.56
C PHE A 37 4.14 -6.44 -9.45
N GLN A 38 5.29 -6.12 -8.86
CA GLN A 38 6.53 -5.89 -9.62
C GLN A 38 7.04 -7.15 -10.31
N THR A 39 6.84 -8.32 -9.70
CA THR A 39 7.16 -9.61 -10.32
C THR A 39 6.26 -9.88 -11.54
N LEU A 40 4.96 -9.60 -11.42
CA LEU A 40 4.00 -9.76 -12.52
C LEU A 40 4.26 -8.77 -13.67
N GLU A 41 4.65 -7.53 -13.36
CA GLU A 41 5.07 -6.53 -14.35
C GLU A 41 6.24 -7.03 -15.20
N LYS A 42 7.25 -7.65 -14.56
CA LYS A 42 8.41 -8.24 -15.25
C LYS A 42 8.08 -9.45 -16.11
N MET A 43 7.01 -10.17 -15.80
CA MET A 43 6.59 -11.38 -16.53
C MET A 43 5.59 -11.11 -17.68
N SER A 44 5.34 -9.82 -17.98
CA SER A 44 4.23 -9.35 -18.83
C SER A 44 2.87 -9.68 -18.22
N PHE A 45 2.08 -8.63 -17.95
CA PHE A 45 0.77 -8.77 -17.30
C PHE A 45 -0.12 -9.75 -18.07
N PRO A 46 -0.54 -10.88 -17.46
CA PRO A 46 -1.44 -11.81 -18.12
C PRO A 46 -2.84 -11.17 -18.22
N GLY A 47 -3.19 -10.69 -19.42
CA GLY A 47 -4.51 -10.64 -20.06
C GLY A 47 -5.74 -10.01 -19.37
N SER A 48 -5.73 -9.72 -18.06
CA SER A 48 -6.92 -9.29 -17.32
C SER A 48 -6.72 -8.05 -16.45
N LEU A 49 -5.49 -7.57 -16.30
CA LEU A 49 -5.17 -6.32 -15.61
C LEU A 49 -4.46 -5.40 -16.60
N THR A 50 -5.06 -4.25 -16.90
CA THR A 50 -4.37 -3.28 -17.74
C THR A 50 -3.14 -2.75 -16.99
N GLU A 51 -2.06 -2.46 -17.71
CA GLU A 51 -0.85 -1.87 -17.11
C GLU A 51 -1.17 -0.59 -16.32
N ALA A 52 -2.15 0.19 -16.81
CA ALA A 52 -2.64 1.38 -16.14
C ALA A 52 -3.30 1.08 -14.77
N GLU A 53 -4.16 0.07 -14.69
CA GLU A 53 -4.76 -0.37 -13.43
C GLU A 53 -3.70 -0.90 -12.45
N ALA A 54 -2.75 -1.69 -12.95
CA ALA A 54 -1.65 -2.21 -12.13
C ALA A 54 -0.81 -1.09 -11.51
N ARG A 55 -0.45 -0.09 -12.32
CA ARG A 55 0.29 1.10 -11.87
C ARG A 55 -0.50 1.90 -10.83
N LYS A 56 -1.81 2.08 -11.04
CA LYS A 56 -2.69 2.79 -10.10
C LYS A 56 -2.77 2.07 -8.76
N THR A 57 -2.97 0.76 -8.77
CA THR A 57 -2.97 -0.07 -7.54
C THR A 57 -1.62 0.00 -6.83
N LEU A 58 -0.51 -0.09 -7.56
CA LEU A 58 0.83 0.01 -6.99
C LEU A 58 1.08 1.38 -6.33
N GLN A 59 0.63 2.47 -6.97
CA GLN A 59 0.71 3.82 -6.39
C GLN A 59 -0.09 3.92 -5.10
N ALA A 60 -1.32 3.39 -5.06
CA ALA A 60 -2.17 3.39 -3.88
C ALA A 60 -1.55 2.60 -2.72
N LEU A 61 -0.98 1.42 -2.99
CA LEU A 61 -0.26 0.61 -1.99
C LEU A 61 0.95 1.35 -1.42
N ARG A 62 1.78 1.97 -2.27
CA ARG A 62 2.95 2.76 -1.84
C ARG A 62 2.54 3.95 -0.97
N LEU A 63 1.49 4.66 -1.36
CA LEU A 63 0.95 5.75 -0.57
C LEU A 63 0.45 5.24 0.78
N LYS A 64 -0.30 4.13 0.80
CA LYS A 64 -0.78 3.52 2.03
C LYS A 64 0.36 3.16 2.98
N ARG A 65 1.38 2.45 2.47
CA ARG A 65 2.59 2.11 3.21
C ARG A 65 3.21 3.33 3.88
N PHE A 66 3.37 4.41 3.10
CA PHE A 66 3.95 5.65 3.58
C PHE A 66 3.12 6.31 4.69
N THR A 67 1.79 6.37 4.52
CA THR A 67 0.87 6.89 5.54
C THR A 67 0.94 6.07 6.84
N VAL A 68 0.97 4.74 6.75
CA VAL A 68 1.11 3.86 7.92
C VAL A 68 2.48 4.09 8.58
N TRP A 69 3.56 4.19 7.82
CA TRP A 69 4.89 4.46 8.38
C TRP A 69 4.95 5.80 9.11
N ASN A 70 4.39 6.86 8.52
CA ASN A 70 4.34 8.19 9.15
C ASN A 70 3.50 8.21 10.43
N SER A 71 2.51 7.32 10.57
CA SER A 71 1.73 7.21 11.79
C SER A 71 2.56 6.78 13.02
N PHE A 72 3.77 6.22 12.83
CA PHE A 72 4.73 5.98 13.92
C PHE A 72 5.51 7.24 14.33
N TYR A 73 5.56 8.24 13.45
CA TYR A 73 6.38 9.45 13.59
C TYR A 73 5.54 10.72 13.39
N PRO A 74 4.57 11.00 14.28
CA PRO A 74 3.60 12.09 14.09
C PRO A 74 4.24 13.48 13.96
N LYS A 75 5.47 13.68 14.47
CA LYS A 75 6.24 14.93 14.31
C LYS A 75 6.71 15.19 12.86
N PHE A 76 6.77 14.17 12.01
CA PHE A 76 7.10 14.30 10.58
C PHE A 76 5.87 14.58 9.69
N ASN A 77 4.65 14.31 10.19
CA ASN A 77 3.41 14.62 9.46
C ASN A 77 3.21 16.12 9.19
N THR A 78 3.79 16.99 10.01
CA THR A 78 3.78 18.45 9.79
C THR A 78 4.73 18.90 8.69
N LEU A 79 5.76 18.11 8.37
CA LEU A 79 6.79 18.45 7.38
C LEU A 79 6.45 17.90 5.99
N ILE A 80 5.75 16.77 5.92
CA ILE A 80 5.36 16.14 4.66
C ILE A 80 3.86 16.31 4.46
N ARG A 81 3.46 17.47 3.93
CA ARG A 81 2.14 17.63 3.30
C ARG A 81 2.15 16.80 2.03
N ILE A 82 1.69 15.55 2.13
CA ILE A 82 1.39 14.76 0.93
C ILE A 82 0.20 15.44 0.26
N GLY A 83 0.48 16.25 -0.76
CA GLY A 83 -0.56 16.78 -1.63
C GLY A 83 -1.14 15.62 -2.43
N CYS A 84 -2.28 15.08 -1.98
CA CYS A 84 -3.18 14.36 -2.86
C CYS A 84 -3.81 15.38 -3.81
N HIS A 85 -3.08 15.84 -4.83
CA HIS A 85 -3.70 16.50 -5.97
C HIS A 85 -4.38 15.41 -6.80
N ALA A 86 -5.67 15.21 -6.54
CA ALA A 86 -6.57 14.60 -7.51
C ALA A 86 -6.74 15.61 -8.65
N ASN A 87 -6.21 15.30 -9.82
CA ASN A 87 -6.63 15.88 -11.10
C ASN A 87 -7.48 14.84 -11.83
#